data_AF-W4QZI6-F1
#
_entry.id   AF-W4QZI6-F1
#
_cell.length_a   1.000
_cell.length_b   1.000
_cell.length_c   1.000
_cell.angle_alpha   90.00
_cell.angle_beta   90.00
_cell.angle_gamma   90.00
#
_symmetry.space_group_name_H-M   'P 1'
#
loop_
_entity.id
_entity.type
_entity.pdbx_description
1 polymer ?
#
loop_
_entity_poly.entity_id
_entity_poly.type
_entity_poly.pdbx_seq_one_letter_code
_entity_poly.pdbx_strand_id
1 'polypeptide(L)' 'MVSFFILGCIVTVSSLFLFFSGLQQGQFLFGPFIAMIIGMNFLLISFVQMKREKAERNRGKVS' A
#
# COMPACT_ATOMS: atom_id res chain seq x y z
N MET A 1 -12.55 -5.94 -0.76
CA MET A 1 -11.32 -5.19 -0.39
C MET A 1 -10.11 -5.51 -1.27
N VAL A 2 -9.97 -6.73 -1.78
CA VAL A 2 -8.78 -7.16 -2.55
C VAL A 2 -8.46 -6.24 -3.75
N SER A 3 -9.45 -5.75 -4.49
CA SER A 3 -9.20 -4.85 -5.64
C SER A 3 -8.58 -3.52 -5.22
N PHE A 4 -8.98 -2.94 -4.08
CA PHE A 4 -8.37 -1.72 -3.54
C PHE A 4 -6.93 -1.97 -3.06
N PHE A 5 -6.67 -3.14 -2.47
CA PHE A 5 -5.33 -3.54 -2.09
C PHE A 5 -4.40 -3.67 -3.30
N ILE A 6 -4.87 -4.31 -4.37
CA ILE A 6 -4.11 -4.42 -5.63
C ILE A 6 -3.83 -3.03 -6.22
N LEU A 7 -4.83 -2.14 -6.26
CA LEU A 7 -4.65 -0.78 -6.73
C LEU A 7 -3.62 -0.02 -5.89
N GLY A 8 -3.69 -0.15 -4.56
CA GLY A 8 -2.73 0.45 -3.62
C GLY A 8 -1.31 -0.07 -3.84
N CYS A 9 -1.13 -1.36 -4.09
CA CYS A 9 0.16 -1.94 -4.45
C CYS A 9 0.71 -1.33 -5.74
N ILE A 10 -0.12 -1.26 -6.79
CA ILE A 10 0.30 -0.70 -8.09
C ILE A 10 0.76 0.75 -7.92
N VAL A 11 -0.06 1.59 -7.26
CA VAL A 11 0.28 3.00 -7.03
C VAL A 11 1.56 3.14 -6.20
N THR A 12 1.74 2.32 -5.17
CA THR A 12 2.94 2.35 -4.31
C THR A 12 4.19 1.93 -5.09
N VAL A 13 4.11 0.88 -5.91
CA VAL A 13 5.26 0.41 -6.72
C VAL A 13 5.60 1.40 -7.83
N SER A 14 4.59 1.95 -8.52
CA SER A 14 4.80 2.96 -9.57
C SER A 14 5.38 4.25 -9.01
N SER A 15 4.90 4.72 -7.85
CA SER A 15 5.45 5.91 -7.19
C SER A 15 6.88 5.68 -6.69
N LEU A 16 7.19 4.50 -6.16
CA LEU A 16 8.56 4.11 -5.77
C LEU A 16 9.51 4.17 -6.99
N PHE A 17 9.08 3.61 -8.12
CA PHE A 17 9.88 3.58 -9.35
C PHE A 17 10.14 5.00 -9.89
N LEU A 18 9.10 5.83 -9.94
CA LEU A 18 9.22 7.24 -10.36
C LEU A 18 10.11 8.05 -9.41
N PHE A 19 9.99 7.83 -8.10
CA PHE A 19 10.80 8.50 -7.10
C PHE A 19 12.28 8.13 -7.25
N PHE A 20 12.61 6.85 -7.40
CA PHE A 20 13.99 6.40 -7.62
C PHE A 20 14.58 6.92 -8.93
N SER A 21 13.77 6.94 -10.00
CA SER A 21 14.20 7.49 -11.29
C SER A 21 14.52 8.98 -11.19
N GLY A 22 13.69 9.77 -10.49
CA GLY A 22 13.97 11.18 -10.23
C GLY A 22 15.21 11.38 -9.35
N LEU A 23 15.37 10.55 -8.32
CA LEU A 23 16.52 10.60 -7.41
C LEU A 23 17.85 10.38 -8.16
N GLN A 24 17.88 9.44 -9.11
CA GLN A 24 19.06 9.20 -9.96
C GLN A 24 19.41 10.40 -10.84
N GLN A 25 18.42 11.19 -11.24
CA GLN A 25 18.62 12.43 -12.00
C GLN A 25 18.96 13.63 -11.09
N GLY A 26 19.12 13.41 -9.78
CA GLY A 26 19.37 14.47 -8.79
C GLY A 26 18.15 15.34 -8.49
N GLN A 27 16.96 14.95 -8.95
CA GLN A 27 15.72 15.69 -8.74
C GLN A 27 14.89 15.02 -7.64
N PHE A 28 14.65 15.75 -6.55
CA PHE A 28 13.74 15.28 -5.53
C PHE A 28 12.29 15.46 -5.98
N LEU A 29 11.71 14.41 -6.56
CA LEU A 29 10.32 14.42 -6.98
C LEU A 29 9.39 14.29 -5.76
N PHE A 30 8.95 15.43 -5.24
CA PHE A 30 8.10 15.51 -4.05
C PHE A 30 6.75 14.81 -4.24
N GLY A 31 6.16 14.87 -5.43
CA GLY A 31 4.89 14.18 -5.73
C GLY A 31 4.96 12.66 -5.54
N PRO A 32 5.86 11.96 -6.26
CA PRO A 32 6.14 10.54 -6.07
C PRO A 32 6.48 10.16 -4.62
N PHE A 33 7.21 11.01 -3.90
CA PHE A 33 7.50 10.80 -2.47
C PHE A 33 6.23 10.77 -1.61
N ILE A 34 5.36 11.77 -1.75
CA ILE A 34 4.09 11.82 -1.00
C ILE A 34 3.16 10.67 -1.42
N ALA A 35 3.09 10.36 -2.71
CA ALA A 35 2.31 9.22 -3.22
C ALA A 35 2.77 7.89 -2.61
N MET A 36 4.08 7.71 -2.44
CA MET A 36 4.66 6.54 -1.77
C MET A 36 4.24 6.47 -0.29
N ILE A 37 4.29 7.58 0.46
CA ILE A 37 3.88 7.62 1.88
C ILE A 37 2.38 7.29 2.03
N ILE A 38 1.54 7.87 1.17
CA ILE A 38 0.10 7.62 1.17
C ILE A 38 -0.19 6.17 0.80
N GLY A 39 0.45 5.65 -0.24
CA GLY A 39 0.33 4.26 -0.68
C GLY A 39 0.73 3.27 0.40
N MET A 40 1.83 3.54 1.10
CA MET A 40 2.31 2.70 2.21
C MET A 40 1.31 2.67 3.39
N ASN A 41 0.73 3.82 3.75
CA ASN A 41 -0.33 3.89 4.76
C ASN A 41 -1.58 3.10 4.34
N PHE A 42 -1.98 3.22 3.07
CA PHE A 42 -3.14 2.51 2.54
C PHE A 42 -2.95 0.99 2.56
N LEU A 43 -1.74 0.52 2.25
CA LEU A 43 -1.37 -0.89 2.33
C LEU A 43 -1.40 -1.40 3.78
N LEU A 44 -0.88 -0.62 4.73
CA LEU A 44 -0.93 -0.96 6.16
C LEU A 44 -2.38 -1.10 6.67
N ILE A 45 -3.24 -0.12 6.36
CA ILE A 45 -4.66 -0.17 6.75
C ILE A 45 -5.35 -1.39 6.13
N SER A 46 -5.14 -1.62 4.83
CA SER A 46 -5.71 -2.77 4.13
C SER A 46 -5.25 -4.09 4.72
N PHE A 47 -3.97 -4.21 5.07
CA PHE A 47 -3.40 -5.38 5.72
C PHE A 47 -4.01 -5.64 7.10
N VAL A 48 -4.15 -4.59 7.92
CA VAL A 48 -4.79 -4.69 9.24
C VAL A 48 -6.25 -5.13 9.11
N GLN A 49 -7.01 -4.57 8.17
CA GLN A 49 -8.39 -4.98 7.93
C GLN A 49 -8.49 -6.43 7.47
N MET A 50 -7.65 -6.85 6.52
CA MET A 50 -7.60 -8.24 6.05
C MET A 50 -7.25 -9.22 7.18
N LYS A 51 -6.34 -8.84 8.09
CA LYS A 51 -6.00 -9.64 9.27
C LYS A 51 -7.18 -9.74 10.25
N ARG A 52 -7.92 -8.64 10.47
CA ARG A 52 -9.13 -8.63 11.32
C ARG A 52 -10.21 -9.53 10.76
N GLU A 53 -10.52 -9.41 9.47
CA GLU A 53 -11.52 -10.24 8.78
C GLU A 53 -11.16 -11.73 8.87
N LYS A 54 -9.87 -12.07 8.71
CA LYS A 54 -9.38 -13.45 8.86
C LYS A 54 -9.49 -13.96 10.30
N ALA A 55 -9.24 -13.11 11.29
CA ALA A 55 -9.35 -13.48 12.71
C ALA A 55 -10.82 -13.72 13.12
N GLU A 56 -11.75 -12.88 12.66
CA GLU A 56 -13.19 -13.07 12.90
C GLU A 56 -13.72 -14.33 12.22
N ARG A 57 -13.31 -14.59 10.97
CA ARG A 57 -13.67 -15.82 10.26
C ARG A 57 -13.18 -17.09 10.95
N ASN A 58 -12.04 -17.03 11.63
CA ASN A 58 -11.52 -18.16 12.41
C ASN A 58 -12.24 -18.31 13.76
N ARG A 59 -12.68 -17.22 14.41
CA ARG A 59 -13.52 -17.33 15.61
C ARG A 59 -14.91 -17.90 15.32
N GLY A 60 -15.50 -17.60 14.16
CA GLY A 60 -16.79 -18.16 13.75
C GLY A 60 -16.79 -19.62 13.30
N LYS A 61 -15.61 -20.25 13.14
CA LYS A 61 -15.47 -21.68 12.80
C LYS A 61 -15.23 -22.59 14.02
N VAL A 62 -15.04 -22.00 15.20
CA VAL A 62 -14.73 -22.71 16.46
C VAL A 62 -15.96 -22.73 17.39
N SER A 63 -17.04 -22.02 17.03
CA SER A 63 -18.36 -22.12 17.67
C SER A 63 -19.30 -22.98 16.85
#